data_AF-A0A0Q8P4B1-F1
#
_entry.id   AF-A0A0Q8P4B1-F1
#
_cell.length_a   1.000
_cell.length_b   1.000
_cell.length_c   1.000
_cell.angle_alpha   90.00
_cell.angle_beta   90.00
_cell.angle_gamma   90.00
#
_symmetry.space_group_name_H-M   'P 1'
#
loop_
_entity.id
_entity.type
_entity.pdbx_description
1 polymer ?
#
loop_
_entity_poly.entity_id
_entity_poly.type
_entity_poly.pdbx_seq_one_letter_code
_entity_poly.pdbx_strand_id
1 'polypeptide(L)'
;MPEQGLDAAAHSLRAWLNRQRFTDLSTAEVTTFFTDSVADWATGLGYQVRREVDLPTASRLGRTGRLDLQLQHRSGKGRLISVEVDRGTKLWSLEKLAQAAELGHLALWLRWSRAPVSVAIPPSVRLIRAQVSRYDTLTRAKLHSLQPDNCG
;
A
#
# COMPACT_ATOMS: atom_id res chain seq x y z
N MET A 1 -7.36 11.31 -18.23
CA MET A 1 -8.31 11.46 -17.10
C MET A 1 -8.25 10.35 -16.03
N PRO A 2 -7.73 9.12 -16.26
CA PRO A 2 -7.51 8.13 -15.19
C PRO A 2 -6.44 8.51 -14.16
N GLU A 3 -5.39 9.21 -14.60
CA GLU A 3 -4.20 9.54 -13.80
C GLU A 3 -4.51 10.54 -12.68
N GLN A 4 -5.37 11.53 -12.93
CA GLN A 4 -5.70 12.56 -11.94
C GLN A 4 -6.27 11.99 -10.62
N GLY A 5 -7.16 10.98 -10.71
CA GLY A 5 -7.71 10.33 -9.52
C GLY A 5 -6.71 9.46 -8.78
N LEU A 6 -5.82 8.79 -9.52
CA LEU A 6 -4.77 7.94 -8.97
C LEU A 6 -3.70 8.78 -8.24
N ASP A 7 -3.26 9.87 -8.88
CA ASP A 7 -2.29 10.81 -8.31
C ASP A 7 -2.85 11.50 -7.07
N ALA A 8 -4.11 11.92 -7.09
CA ALA A 8 -4.77 12.53 -5.94
C ALA A 8 -4.88 11.56 -4.75
N ALA A 9 -5.24 10.30 -4.99
CA ALA A 9 -5.30 9.29 -3.96
C ALA A 9 -3.91 9.02 -3.35
N ALA A 10 -2.89 8.86 -4.20
CA ALA A 10 -1.52 8.64 -3.73
C ALA A 10 -0.99 9.83 -2.93
N HIS A 11 -1.23 11.07 -3.39
CA HIS A 11 -0.84 12.28 -2.70
C HIS A 11 -1.52 12.40 -1.32
N SER A 12 -2.83 12.15 -1.26
CA SER A 12 -3.62 12.21 -0.03
C SER A 12 -3.15 11.16 0.99
N LEU A 13 -2.96 9.91 0.56
CA LEU A 13 -2.44 8.85 1.44
C LEU A 13 -1.03 9.18 1.94
N ARG A 14 -0.15 9.68 1.07
CA ARG A 14 1.19 10.12 1.48
C ARG A 14 1.13 11.22 2.53
N ALA A 15 0.29 12.23 2.33
CA ALA A 15 0.12 13.32 3.30
C ALA A 15 -0.42 12.81 4.66
N TRP A 16 -1.28 11.79 4.65
CA TRP A 16 -1.71 11.10 5.87
C TRP A 16 -0.57 10.36 6.56
N LEU A 17 0.19 9.56 5.81
CA LEU A 17 1.29 8.74 6.31
C LEU A 17 2.45 9.59 6.85
N ASN A 18 2.68 10.78 6.30
CA ASN A 18 3.70 11.70 6.78
C ASN A 18 3.42 12.29 8.17
N ARG A 19 2.21 12.15 8.70
CA ARG A 19 1.90 12.50 10.10
C ARG A 19 2.10 11.35 11.08
N GLN A 20 2.37 10.15 10.58
CA GLN A 20 2.45 8.94 11.37
C GLN A 20 3.85 8.73 11.94
N ARG A 21 3.94 8.07 13.10
CA ARG A 21 5.19 7.69 13.73
C ARG A 21 5.05 6.40 14.53
N PHE A 22 6.12 5.64 14.62
CA PHE A 22 6.25 4.53 15.57
C PHE A 22 7.71 4.26 15.86
N THR A 23 7.96 3.58 16.98
CA THR A 23 9.27 3.11 17.37
C THR A 23 9.20 1.64 17.74
N ASP A 24 10.28 0.93 17.46
CA ASP A 24 10.60 -0.36 18.05
C ASP A 24 9.61 -1.48 17.69
N LEU A 25 9.03 -1.39 16.49
CA LEU A 25 8.13 -2.43 15.96
C LEU A 25 8.90 -3.56 15.28
N SER A 26 8.43 -4.78 15.46
CA SER A 26 8.84 -5.94 14.69
C SER A 26 8.39 -5.83 13.22
N THR A 27 8.92 -6.70 12.35
CA THR A 27 8.53 -6.70 10.92
C THR A 27 7.02 -6.88 10.72
N ALA A 28 6.38 -7.76 11.50
CA ALA A 28 4.94 -8.03 11.37
C ALA A 28 4.12 -6.83 11.84
N GLU A 29 4.49 -6.24 12.98
CA GLU A 29 3.82 -5.06 13.53
C GLU A 29 3.93 -3.85 12.59
N VAL A 30 5.03 -3.69 11.86
CA VAL A 30 5.15 -2.62 10.85
C VAL A 30 4.15 -2.82 9.70
N THR A 31 4.00 -4.03 9.17
CA THR A 31 2.98 -4.30 8.14
C THR A 31 1.60 -4.00 8.69
N THR A 32 1.26 -4.51 9.88
CA THR A 32 -0.03 -4.25 10.54
C THR A 32 -0.27 -2.75 10.70
N PHE A 33 0.71 -2.01 11.22
CA PHE A 33 0.65 -0.56 11.40
C PHE A 33 0.27 0.16 10.10
N PHE A 34 0.93 -0.17 8.98
CA PHE A 34 0.65 0.47 7.71
C PHE A 34 -0.70 0.06 7.12
N THR A 35 -1.06 -1.22 7.21
CA THR A 35 -2.38 -1.71 6.78
C THR A 35 -3.51 -0.99 7.54
N ASP A 36 -3.36 -0.82 8.85
CA ASP A 36 -4.33 -0.11 9.69
C ASP A 36 -4.33 1.39 9.42
N SER A 37 -3.15 2.01 9.25
CA SER A 37 -3.04 3.43 8.90
C SER A 37 -3.72 3.76 7.57
N VAL A 38 -3.62 2.88 6.56
CA VAL A 38 -4.33 3.03 5.28
C VAL A 38 -5.84 2.86 5.48
N ALA A 39 -6.27 1.92 6.32
CA ALA A 39 -7.68 1.71 6.62
C ALA A 39 -8.30 2.93 7.33
N ASP A 40 -7.58 3.53 8.28
CA ASP A 40 -7.99 4.73 9.01
C ASP A 40 -8.10 5.94 8.08
N TRP A 41 -7.09 6.15 7.23
CA TRP A 41 -7.12 7.18 6.18
C TRP A 41 -8.36 7.04 5.29
N ALA A 42 -8.59 5.82 4.78
CA ALA A 42 -9.70 5.55 3.89
C ALA A 42 -11.05 5.77 4.58
N THR A 43 -11.18 5.30 5.82
CA THR A 43 -12.39 5.46 6.64
C THR A 43 -12.69 6.93 6.89
N GLY A 44 -11.67 7.74 7.22
CA GLY A 44 -11.80 9.19 7.40
C GLY A 44 -12.23 9.93 6.13
N LEU A 45 -11.94 9.37 4.95
CA LEU A 45 -12.41 9.89 3.66
C LEU A 45 -13.74 9.29 3.19
N GLY A 46 -14.46 8.58 4.06
CA GLY A 46 -15.77 8.02 3.74
C GLY A 46 -15.73 6.73 2.91
N TYR A 47 -14.60 6.01 2.89
CA TYR A 47 -14.53 4.68 2.29
C TYR A 47 -14.96 3.59 3.30
N GLN A 48 -15.42 2.46 2.75
CA GLN A 48 -15.47 1.17 3.41
C GLN A 48 -14.22 0.39 3.00
N VAL A 49 -13.62 -0.30 3.97
CA VAL A 49 -12.37 -1.03 3.79
C VAL A 49 -12.64 -2.52 3.84
N ARG A 50 -12.20 -3.26 2.82
CA ARG A 50 -12.16 -4.72 2.81
C ARG A 50 -10.70 -5.15 2.85
N ARG A 51 -10.35 -6.08 3.73
CA ARG A 51 -9.01 -6.67 3.85
C ARG A 51 -8.97 -8.02 3.12
N GLU A 52 -7.79 -8.39 2.63
CA GLU A 52 -7.51 -9.71 2.04
C GLU A 52 -8.51 -10.12 0.94
N VAL A 53 -8.62 -9.29 -0.11
CA VAL A 53 -9.65 -9.44 -1.14
C VAL A 53 -9.13 -10.20 -2.36
N ASP A 54 -9.79 -11.30 -2.72
CA ASP A 54 -9.47 -12.05 -3.92
C ASP A 54 -9.83 -11.26 -5.19
N LEU A 55 -8.90 -11.21 -6.14
CA LEU A 55 -9.12 -10.70 -7.49
C LEU A 55 -9.85 -11.77 -8.32
N PRO A 56 -10.74 -11.36 -9.24
CA PRO A 56 -11.35 -12.28 -10.19
C PRO A 56 -10.32 -13.13 -10.94
N THR A 57 -10.61 -14.43 -11.12
CA THR A 57 -9.71 -15.45 -11.66
C THR A 57 -9.36 -15.29 -13.15
N ALA A 58 -9.75 -14.18 -13.79
CA ALA A 58 -9.49 -13.92 -15.21
C ALA A 58 -8.03 -13.48 -15.51
N SER A 59 -7.05 -13.82 -14.66
CA SER A 59 -5.66 -13.44 -14.89
C SER A 59 -5.01 -14.32 -15.98
N ARG A 60 -4.16 -13.71 -16.82
CA ARG A 60 -3.34 -14.42 -17.82
C ARG A 60 -2.43 -15.52 -17.21
N LEU A 61 -2.22 -15.49 -15.90
CA LEU A 61 -1.30 -16.35 -15.17
C LEU A 61 -1.98 -17.56 -14.52
N GLY A 62 -3.31 -17.69 -14.64
CA GLY A 62 -4.06 -18.82 -14.08
C GLY A 62 -4.03 -18.92 -12.55
N ARG A 63 -3.64 -17.84 -11.87
CA ARG A 63 -3.60 -17.76 -10.40
C ARG A 63 -4.49 -16.61 -9.91
N THR A 64 -5.27 -16.90 -8.87
CA THR A 64 -6.03 -15.90 -8.11
C THR A 64 -5.05 -15.07 -7.27
N GLY A 65 -5.01 -13.76 -7.53
CA GLY A 65 -4.29 -12.81 -6.68
C GLY A 65 -5.16 -12.39 -5.50
N ARG A 66 -4.57 -12.24 -4.30
CA ARG A 66 -5.26 -11.68 -3.13
C ARG A 66 -4.65 -10.35 -2.75
N LEU A 67 -5.45 -9.28 -2.76
CA LEU A 67 -5.06 -7.92 -2.40
C LEU A 67 -5.07 -7.72 -0.89
N ASP A 68 -4.14 -6.95 -0.35
CA ASP A 68 -4.17 -6.62 1.09
C ASP A 68 -5.40 -5.78 1.45
N LEU A 69 -5.71 -4.75 0.64
CA LEU A 69 -6.86 -3.88 0.84
C LEU A 69 -7.59 -3.56 -0.46
N GLN A 70 -8.91 -3.45 -0.34
CA GLN A 70 -9.78 -2.84 -1.35
C GLN A 70 -10.71 -1.83 -0.67
N LEU A 71 -10.75 -0.62 -1.23
CA LEU A 71 -11.49 0.51 -0.70
C LEU A 71 -12.63 0.86 -1.65
N GLN A 72 -13.84 0.98 -1.11
CA GLN A 72 -15.03 1.40 -1.84
C GLN A 72 -15.64 2.62 -1.16
N HIS A 73 -15.86 3.71 -1.90
CA HIS A 73 -16.48 4.89 -1.30
C HIS A 73 -17.94 4.57 -0.89
N ARG A 74 -18.37 5.01 0.30
CA ARG A 74 -19.69 4.67 0.87
C ARG A 74 -20.88 5.12 0.02
N SER A 75 -20.70 6.14 -0.81
CA SER A 75 -21.74 6.58 -1.74
C SER A 75 -22.02 5.59 -2.88
N GLY A 76 -21.20 4.54 -3.03
CA GLY A 76 -21.24 3.61 -4.16
C GLY A 76 -20.75 4.21 -5.48
N LYS A 77 -20.34 5.49 -5.49
CA LYS A 77 -19.80 6.18 -6.67
C LYS A 77 -18.27 6.19 -6.64
N GLY A 78 -17.66 6.31 -7.82
CA GLY A 78 -16.21 6.39 -7.98
C GLY A 78 -15.57 5.03 -8.23
N ARG A 79 -14.25 5.03 -8.42
CA ARG A 79 -13.46 3.82 -8.68
C ARG A 79 -13.07 3.16 -7.36
N LEU A 80 -12.97 1.84 -7.36
CA LEU A 80 -12.34 1.11 -6.25
C LEU A 80 -10.86 1.49 -6.15
N ILE A 81 -10.31 1.49 -4.94
CA ILE A 81 -8.87 1.64 -4.71
C ILE A 81 -8.34 0.31 -4.19
N SER A 82 -7.32 -0.23 -4.85
CA SER A 82 -6.62 -1.45 -4.44
C SER A 82 -5.25 -1.10 -3.89
N VAL A 83 -4.90 -1.65 -2.73
CA VAL A 83 -3.63 -1.35 -2.06
C VAL A 83 -2.90 -2.63 -1.67
N GLU A 84 -1.60 -2.65 -1.91
CA GLU A 84 -0.66 -3.64 -1.35
C GLU A 84 0.31 -2.95 -0.39
N VAL A 85 0.65 -3.62 0.72
CA VAL A 85 1.55 -3.13 1.76
C VAL A 85 2.71 -4.11 1.91
N ASP A 86 3.89 -3.72 1.42
CA ASP A 86 5.06 -4.58 1.40
C ASP A 86 6.27 -3.95 2.06
N ARG A 87 7.07 -4.76 2.75
CA ARG A 87 8.44 -4.36 3.15
C ARG A 87 9.35 -4.18 1.94
N GLY A 88 9.28 -5.17 1.05
CA GLY A 88 10.25 -5.41 -0.01
C GLY A 88 9.67 -5.18 -1.39
N THR A 89 10.53 -5.37 -2.39
CA THR A 89 10.10 -5.35 -3.79
C THR A 89 9.54 -6.73 -4.14
N LYS A 90 8.21 -6.85 -4.26
CA LYS A 90 7.53 -8.09 -4.65
C LYS A 90 6.89 -7.92 -6.01
N LEU A 91 7.47 -8.57 -7.04
CA LEU A 91 6.91 -8.55 -8.41
C LEU A 91 5.46 -9.03 -8.43
N TRP A 92 5.15 -10.05 -7.63
CA TRP A 92 3.78 -10.56 -7.52
C TRP A 92 2.78 -9.50 -7.03
N SER A 93 3.17 -8.63 -6.09
CA SER A 93 2.30 -7.53 -5.64
C SER A 93 2.03 -6.52 -6.74
N LEU A 94 3.05 -6.20 -7.54
CA LEU A 94 2.89 -5.34 -8.72
C LEU A 94 1.98 -5.96 -9.78
N GLU A 95 2.09 -7.27 -10.03
CA GLU A 95 1.22 -7.99 -10.96
C GLU A 95 -0.25 -7.96 -10.50
N LYS A 96 -0.51 -8.20 -9.20
CA LYS A 96 -1.85 -8.06 -8.61
C LYS A 96 -2.41 -6.65 -8.80
N LEU A 97 -1.60 -5.63 -8.54
CA LEU A 97 -2.01 -4.23 -8.69
C LEU A 97 -2.22 -3.83 -10.14
N ALA A 98 -1.41 -4.33 -11.08
CA ALA A 98 -1.60 -4.13 -12.50
C ALA A 98 -2.93 -4.76 -12.96
N GLN A 99 -3.22 -5.99 -12.52
CA GLN A 99 -4.51 -6.65 -12.78
C GLN A 99 -5.69 -5.85 -12.20
N ALA A 100 -5.57 -5.34 -10.96
CA ALA A 100 -6.59 -4.48 -10.37
C ALA A 100 -6.81 -3.21 -11.20
N ALA A 101 -5.74 -2.61 -11.74
CA ALA A 101 -5.86 -1.44 -12.61
C ALA A 101 -6.53 -1.77 -13.96
N GLU A 102 -6.29 -2.95 -14.53
CA GLU A 102 -7.00 -3.44 -15.73
C GLU A 102 -8.50 -3.61 -15.48
N LEU A 103 -8.90 -3.98 -14.25
CA LEU A 103 -10.29 -4.01 -13.80
C LEU A 103 -10.87 -2.61 -13.50
N GLY A 104 -10.09 -1.55 -13.72
CA GLY A 104 -10.51 -0.17 -13.52
C GLY A 104 -10.31 0.35 -12.11
N HIS A 105 -9.58 -0.33 -11.23
CA HIS A 105 -9.26 0.21 -9.90
C HIS A 105 -8.17 1.29 -9.96
N LEU A 106 -8.09 2.15 -8.94
CA LEU A 106 -6.89 2.94 -8.65
C LEU A 106 -5.93 2.04 -7.86
N ALA A 107 -4.71 1.84 -8.34
CA ALA A 107 -3.77 0.88 -7.75
C ALA A 107 -2.62 1.58 -7.01
N LEU A 108 -2.55 1.39 -5.69
CA LEU A 108 -1.53 1.97 -4.83
C LEU A 108 -0.63 0.87 -4.27
N TRP A 109 0.68 1.09 -4.28
CA TRP A 109 1.65 0.22 -3.65
C TRP A 109 2.36 0.96 -2.54
N LEU A 110 2.13 0.57 -1.29
CA LEU A 110 2.85 1.11 -0.14
C LEU A 110 4.02 0.20 0.19
N ARG A 111 5.23 0.70 -0.03
CA ARG A 111 6.46 -0.02 0.32
C ARG A 111 7.15 0.60 1.52
N TRP A 112 7.37 -0.19 2.57
CA TRP A 112 8.07 0.24 3.76
C TRP A 112 9.49 -0.35 3.82
N SER A 113 10.47 0.36 3.28
CA SER A 113 11.89 0.16 3.59
C SER A 113 12.75 1.23 2.93
N ARG A 114 13.95 1.42 3.49
CA ARG A 114 14.99 2.29 2.89
C ARG A 114 15.69 1.70 1.67
N ALA A 115 15.55 0.40 1.41
CA ALA A 115 16.19 -0.24 0.27
C ALA A 115 15.67 0.38 -1.05
N PRO A 116 16.50 0.49 -2.11
CA PRO A 116 16.05 0.95 -3.42
C PRO A 116 14.92 0.08 -3.99
N VAL A 117 14.12 0.65 -4.88
CA VAL A 117 13.17 -0.10 -5.71
C VAL A 117 13.83 -0.38 -7.04
N SER A 118 14.12 -1.65 -7.32
CA SER A 118 14.90 -2.11 -8.47
C SER A 118 14.05 -2.68 -9.60
N VAL A 119 12.77 -2.34 -9.65
CA VAL A 119 11.81 -2.82 -10.65
C VAL A 119 11.07 -1.63 -11.25
N ALA A 120 10.72 -1.74 -12.53
CA ALA A 120 9.89 -0.73 -13.18
C ALA A 120 8.47 -0.75 -12.58
N ILE A 121 7.97 0.42 -12.20
CA ILE A 121 6.59 0.58 -11.72
C ILE A 121 5.70 0.87 -12.92
N PRO A 122 4.65 0.05 -13.17
CA PRO A 122 3.71 0.34 -14.24
C PRO A 122 3.08 1.73 -14.08
N PRO A 123 2.83 2.48 -15.15
CA PRO A 123 2.21 3.81 -15.07
C PRO A 123 0.78 3.76 -14.52
N SER A 124 0.15 2.59 -14.45
CA SER A 124 -1.15 2.36 -13.83
C SER A 124 -1.10 2.16 -12.30
N VAL A 125 0.09 2.08 -11.72
CA VAL A 125 0.32 1.89 -10.28
C VAL A 125 1.05 3.11 -9.72
N ARG A 126 0.69 3.55 -8.51
CA ARG A 126 1.47 4.55 -7.77
C ARG A 126 2.14 3.92 -6.57
N LEU A 127 3.46 4.06 -6.53
CA LEU A 127 4.30 3.68 -5.41
C LEU A 127 4.33 4.81 -4.39
N ILE A 128 4.16 4.47 -3.11
CA ILE A 128 4.43 5.32 -1.96
C ILE A 128 5.51 4.63 -1.13
N ARG A 129 6.62 5.32 -0.86
CA ARG A 129 7.75 4.75 -0.11
C ARG A 129 7.81 5.29 1.30
N ALA A 130 7.55 4.45 2.30
CA ALA A 130 7.85 4.76 3.69
C ALA A 130 9.31 4.39 4.03
N GLN A 131 10.12 5.38 4.37
CA GLN A 131 11.56 5.24 4.71
C GLN A 131 11.75 4.77 6.15
N VAL A 132 11.24 3.57 6.45
CA VAL A 132 11.37 2.93 7.76
C VAL A 132 12.82 2.57 8.05
N SER A 133 13.35 3.07 9.16
CA SER A 133 14.68 2.72 9.68
C SER A 133 14.65 1.33 10.31
N ARG A 134 15.77 0.61 10.24
CA ARG A 134 15.96 -0.68 10.88
C ARG A 134 17.22 -0.63 11.73
N TYR A 135 17.19 -1.26 12.90
CA TYR A 135 18.36 -1.51 13.72
C TYR A 135 18.24 -2.86 14.43
N ASP A 136 19.37 -3.40 14.90
CA ASP A 136 19.43 -4.66 15.62
C ASP A 136 19.71 -4.38 17.10
N THR A 137 19.01 -5.05 18.01
CA THR A 137 19.22 -4.91 19.46
C THR A 137 20.41 -5.73 19.96
N LEU A 138 20.80 -5.55 21.22
CA LEU A 138 21.78 -6.42 21.89
C LEU A 138 21.38 -7.90 21.87
N THR A 139 20.07 -8.19 21.87
CA THR A 139 19.50 -9.54 21.75
C THR A 139 19.35 -10.01 20.29
N ARG A 140 19.90 -9.27 19.31
CA ARG A 140 19.78 -9.51 17.87
C ARG A 140 18.34 -9.48 17.34
N ALA A 141 17.40 -8.90 18.08
CA ALA A 141 16.06 -8.62 17.56
C ALA A 141 16.13 -7.50 16.53
N LYS A 142 15.38 -7.62 15.44
CA LYS A 142 15.32 -6.62 14.35
C LYS A 142 14.13 -5.70 14.57
N LEU A 143 14.40 -4.45 14.93
CA LEU A 143 13.38 -3.45 15.23
C LEU A 143 13.36 -2.35 14.18
N HIS A 144 12.22 -1.67 14.10
CA HIS A 144 11.91 -0.70 13.05
C HIS A 144 11.26 0.54 13.63
N SER A 145 11.60 1.69 13.05
CA SER A 145 11.02 2.98 13.44
C SER A 145 10.69 3.84 12.22
N LEU A 146 9.60 4.59 12.31
CA LEU A 146 9.17 5.58 11.33
C LEU A 146 9.09 6.95 12.02
N GLN A 147 9.62 7.96 11.34
CA GLN A 147 9.44 9.37 11.70
C GLN A 147 8.44 10.01 10.75
N PRO A 148 7.79 11.12 11.15
CA PRO A 148 7.04 11.97 10.24
C PRO A 148 7.87 12.37 9.00
N ASP A 149 7.18 12.73 7.92
CA ASP A 149 7.75 13.19 6.65
C ASP A 149 8.68 12.20 5.91
N ASN A 150 8.82 10.97 6.42
CA ASN A 150 9.60 9.91 5.80
C ASN A 150 8.81 9.08 4.77
N CYS A 151 7.61 9.49 4.36
CA CYS A 151 6.84 8.84 3.29
C CYS A 151 6.87 9.69 2.00
N GLY A 152 7.41 9.10 0.93
CA GLY A 152 7.65 9.76 -0.37
C GLY A 152 7.06 9.00 -1.53
#